data_AF-A0A1H2JVK3-F1
#
_entry.id   AF-A0A1H2JVK3-F1
#
_cell.length_a   1.000
_cell.length_b   1.000
_cell.length_c   1.000
_cell.angle_alpha   90.00
_cell.angle_beta   90.00
_cell.angle_gamma   90.00
#
_symmetry.space_group_name_H-M   'P 1'
#
loop_
_entity.id
_entity.type
_entity.pdbx_description
1 polymer ?
#
loop_
_entity_poly.entity_id
_entity_poly.type
_entity_poly.pdbx_seq_one_letter_code
_entity_poly.pdbx_strand_id
1 'polypeptide(L)'
;MKPKCNIKSIVTISATVLLVLFVSGCLGSKVSKKTEADQISIDQAVSKQTTAIYHDFEDVLIPMELSVVSDKTVIISTPGFTSGILILKGRVERQSLFDFFNNNMQKDNWSIVSQIKSPGTTIMVFQKPSRTSVITIRDEQFYTYVEVGVAPTITGESGFSESGLVE
;
A
#
# COMPACT_ATOMS: atom_id res chain seq x y z
N MET A 1 -7.88 43.31 -19.69
CA MET A 1 -6.44 43.68 -19.64
C MET A 1 -5.64 42.38 -19.56
N LYS A 2 -5.02 41.92 -20.65
CA LYS A 2 -4.25 40.66 -20.67
C LYS A 2 -2.82 40.92 -20.19
N PRO A 3 -2.28 40.18 -19.20
CA PRO A 3 -0.87 40.32 -18.86
C PRO A 3 -0.02 39.74 -20.00
N LYS A 4 0.78 40.59 -20.65
CA LYS A 4 1.82 40.15 -21.59
C LYS A 4 2.92 39.46 -20.78
N CYS A 5 2.74 38.16 -20.59
CA CYS A 5 3.70 37.30 -19.92
C CYS A 5 4.89 37.08 -20.86
N ASN A 6 6.00 37.76 -20.61
CA ASN A 6 7.15 37.73 -21.51
C ASN A 6 7.98 36.48 -21.20
N ILE A 7 7.69 35.41 -21.94
CA ILE A 7 8.19 34.04 -21.70
C ILE A 7 9.71 33.97 -21.61
N LYS A 8 10.43 34.85 -22.31
CA LYS A 8 11.88 34.97 -22.24
C LYS A 8 12.34 35.37 -20.84
N SER A 9 11.64 36.30 -20.20
CA SER A 9 11.97 36.79 -18.85
C SER A 9 11.71 35.71 -17.80
N ILE A 10 10.66 34.89 -17.95
CA ILE A 10 10.39 33.75 -17.06
C ILE A 10 11.45 32.66 -17.20
N VAL A 11 11.89 32.36 -18.41
CA VAL A 11 12.94 31.36 -18.65
C VAL A 11 14.28 31.83 -18.06
N THR A 12 14.62 33.12 -18.19
CA THR A 12 15.85 33.67 -17.58
C THR A 12 15.79 33.68 -16.06
N ILE A 13 14.64 34.01 -15.45
CA ILE A 13 14.44 33.97 -14.00
C ILE A 13 14.48 32.53 -13.49
N SER A 14 13.83 31.58 -14.19
CA SER A 14 13.86 30.16 -13.83
C SER A 14 15.27 29.58 -13.92
N ALA A 15 16.06 29.95 -14.94
CA ALA A 15 17.42 29.47 -15.11
C ALA A 15 18.39 30.03 -14.04
N THR A 16 18.18 31.27 -13.60
CA THR A 16 18.97 31.88 -12.52
C THR A 16 18.61 31.34 -11.15
N VAL A 17 17.33 31.06 -10.88
CA VAL A 17 16.88 30.44 -9.62
C VAL A 17 17.36 28.98 -9.49
N LEU A 18 17.37 28.22 -10.59
CA LEU A 18 17.87 26.84 -10.58
C LEU A 18 19.38 26.75 -10.29
N LEU A 19 20.15 27.76 -10.67
CA LEU A 19 21.60 27.82 -10.47
C LEU A 19 21.98 28.07 -8.99
N VAL A 20 21.13 28.76 -8.23
CA VAL A 20 21.40 29.11 -6.82
C VAL A 20 21.13 27.94 -5.87
N LEU A 21 20.31 26.96 -6.26
CA LEU A 21 19.93 25.82 -5.41
C LEU A 21 20.97 24.69 -5.33
N PHE A 22 22.02 24.72 -6.14
CA PHE A 22 23.05 23.67 -6.16
C PHE A 22 24.21 23.88 -5.17
N VAL A 23 24.25 24.99 -4.41
CA VAL A 23 25.43 25.37 -3.59
C VAL A 23 25.25 25.18 -2.08
N SER A 24 24.15 24.60 -1.60
CA SER A 24 24.02 24.26 -0.17
C SER A 24 24.41 22.81 0.09
N GLY A 25 25.72 22.60 0.18
CA GLY A 25 26.36 21.34 0.51
C GLY A 25 26.26 20.94 2.00
N CYS A 26 26.56 19.67 2.22
CA CYS A 26 26.52 18.88 3.43
C CYS A 26 27.40 19.37 4.60
N LEU A 27 26.86 19.34 5.82
CA LEU A 27 27.55 19.12 7.11
C LEU A 27 26.75 17.99 7.80
N GLY A 28 27.25 16.94 8.45
CA GLY A 28 28.55 16.61 9.01
C GLY A 28 28.28 15.80 10.30
N SER A 29 28.49 14.48 10.27
CA SER A 29 28.17 13.53 11.35
C SER A 29 28.99 13.74 12.62
N LYS A 30 28.37 13.62 13.81
CA LYS A 30 29.07 13.27 15.05
C LYS A 30 28.33 12.19 15.84
N VAL A 31 29.00 11.05 15.95
CA VAL A 31 28.80 9.95 16.89
C VAL A 31 29.27 10.40 18.27
N SER A 32 28.48 10.13 19.32
CA SER A 32 29.00 10.01 20.68
C SER A 32 28.20 8.96 21.47
N LYS A 33 28.92 8.17 22.25
CA LYS A 33 28.49 6.92 22.88
C LYS A 33 28.43 7.12 24.41
N LYS A 34 27.42 6.50 25.02
CA LYS A 34 27.24 6.12 26.45
C LYS A 34 27.09 7.24 27.49
N THR A 35 26.00 7.17 28.27
CA THR A 35 26.02 6.86 29.71
C THR A 35 24.62 6.45 30.17
N GLU A 36 24.53 5.29 30.81
CA GLU A 36 23.39 4.77 31.57
C GLU A 36 23.30 5.50 32.92
N ALA A 37 22.12 6.02 33.26
CA ALA A 37 21.64 6.14 34.63
C ALA A 37 20.11 6.35 34.60
N ASP A 38 19.43 5.24 34.84
CA ASP A 38 18.11 5.03 35.43
C ASP A 38 17.30 6.30 35.83
N GLN A 39 16.21 6.57 35.10
CA GLN A 39 14.99 7.14 35.66
C GLN A 39 13.76 6.58 34.95
N ILE A 40 12.96 5.87 35.74
CA ILE A 40 11.62 5.38 35.45
C ILE A 40 10.71 6.57 35.12
N SER A 41 10.15 6.59 33.91
CA SER A 41 8.98 7.41 33.56
C SER A 41 8.23 6.68 32.46
N ILE A 42 6.98 6.32 32.77
CA ILE A 42 6.06 5.67 31.85
C ILE A 42 5.64 6.71 30.80
N ASP A 43 6.17 6.56 29.60
CA ASP A 43 5.62 7.19 28.40
C ASP A 43 5.64 6.17 27.25
N GLN A 44 4.45 5.93 26.71
CA GLN A 44 4.21 5.03 25.60
C GLN A 44 4.87 5.58 24.32
N ALA A 45 6.05 5.08 24.01
CA ALA A 45 6.67 5.21 22.71
C ALA A 45 6.76 3.81 22.07
N VAL A 46 5.74 3.43 21.29
CA VAL A 46 5.84 2.22 20.48
C VAL A 46 6.76 2.50 19.30
N SER A 47 7.93 1.90 19.45
CA SER A 47 9.03 1.78 18.52
C SER A 47 8.60 1.37 17.11
N LYS A 48 9.17 2.07 16.13
CA LYS A 48 9.22 1.76 14.71
C LYS A 48 9.98 0.44 14.49
N GLN A 49 9.26 -0.66 14.30
CA GLN A 49 9.81 -1.92 13.77
C GLN A 49 9.36 -2.12 12.33
N THR A 50 10.24 -1.77 11.39
CA THR A 50 10.13 -2.19 9.99
C THR A 50 10.58 -3.65 9.90
N THR A 51 9.64 -4.54 10.21
CA THR A 51 9.71 -5.96 9.90
C THR A 51 8.77 -6.16 8.72
N ALA A 52 9.19 -6.84 7.67
CA ALA A 52 8.26 -7.34 6.66
C ALA A 52 7.35 -8.35 7.37
N ILE A 53 6.17 -7.88 7.80
CA ILE A 53 5.18 -8.66 8.54
C ILE A 53 4.34 -9.38 7.48
N TYR A 54 4.17 -10.70 7.62
CA TYR A 54 3.09 -11.41 6.94
C TYR A 54 1.77 -10.81 7.44
N HIS A 55 1.19 -9.90 6.66
CA HIS A 55 -0.03 -9.18 7.00
C HIS A 55 -1.24 -10.09 6.79
N ASP A 56 -1.40 -11.09 7.66
CA ASP A 56 -2.63 -11.84 7.97
C ASP A 56 -3.35 -12.60 6.82
N PHE A 57 -3.00 -12.35 5.55
CA PHE A 57 -3.46 -13.06 4.36
C PHE A 57 -2.39 -14.06 3.96
N GLU A 58 -2.44 -15.27 4.52
CA GLU A 58 -1.45 -16.34 4.28
C GLU A 58 -1.25 -16.67 2.78
N ASP A 59 -2.26 -16.41 1.95
CA ASP A 59 -2.34 -16.80 0.54
C ASP A 59 -2.07 -15.66 -0.47
N VAL A 60 -1.75 -14.45 -0.01
CA VAL A 60 -1.52 -13.30 -0.92
C VAL A 60 -0.14 -12.72 -0.67
N LEU A 61 0.77 -12.93 -1.62
CA LEU A 61 2.12 -12.39 -1.55
C LEU A 61 2.10 -10.86 -1.76
N ILE A 62 2.75 -10.13 -0.85
CA ILE A 62 2.85 -8.66 -0.89
C ILE A 62 4.26 -8.24 -1.33
N PRO A 63 4.41 -7.33 -2.31
CA PRO A 63 5.72 -6.82 -2.70
C PRO A 63 6.42 -6.07 -1.56
N MET A 64 7.71 -6.35 -1.33
CA MET A 64 8.51 -5.73 -0.25
C MET A 64 8.73 -4.22 -0.42
N GLU A 65 8.54 -3.72 -1.64
CA GLU A 65 8.69 -2.30 -1.99
C GLU A 65 7.49 -1.46 -1.54
N LEU A 66 6.40 -2.11 -1.12
CA LEU A 66 5.21 -1.46 -0.61
C LEU A 66 5.20 -1.42 0.92
N SER A 67 4.70 -0.32 1.46
CA SER A 67 4.48 -0.13 2.90
C SER A 67 2.99 -0.13 3.21
N VAL A 68 2.59 -0.79 4.29
CA VAL A 68 1.20 -0.81 4.74
C VAL A 68 0.75 0.56 5.24
N VAL A 69 -0.49 0.90 4.91
CA VAL A 69 -1.22 2.09 5.35
C VAL A 69 -2.18 1.64 6.44
N SER A 70 -1.66 1.56 7.68
CA SER A 70 -2.36 0.94 8.81
C SER A 70 -3.68 1.62 9.18
N ASP A 71 -3.79 2.93 8.96
CA ASP A 71 -4.99 3.74 9.21
C ASP A 71 -6.16 3.41 8.26
N LYS A 72 -5.87 2.76 7.13
CA LYS A 72 -6.87 2.38 6.12
C LYS A 72 -7.00 0.87 5.94
N THR A 73 -6.24 0.11 6.71
CA THR A 73 -6.22 -1.35 6.67
C THR A 73 -7.17 -1.90 7.73
N VAL A 74 -8.03 -2.83 7.36
CA VAL A 74 -8.95 -3.52 8.26
C VAL A 74 -8.81 -5.01 8.03
N ILE A 75 -8.46 -5.76 9.07
CA ILE A 75 -8.29 -7.20 8.99
C ILE A 75 -9.05 -7.83 10.14
N ILE A 76 -9.87 -8.82 9.80
CA ILE A 76 -10.69 -9.59 10.73
C ILE A 76 -10.29 -11.05 10.56
N SER A 77 -9.73 -11.63 11.63
CA SER A 77 -9.41 -13.05 11.69
C SER A 77 -10.42 -13.75 12.59
N THR A 78 -11.05 -14.78 12.04
CA THR A 78 -11.96 -15.68 12.78
C THR A 78 -11.44 -17.11 12.70
N PRO A 79 -11.83 -18.01 13.62
CA PRO A 79 -11.45 -19.41 13.51
C PRO A 79 -11.89 -20.01 12.17
N GLY A 80 -10.91 -20.27 11.29
CA GLY A 80 -11.12 -20.88 9.98
C GLY A 80 -10.98 -19.96 8.78
N PHE A 81 -11.05 -18.62 8.94
CA PHE A 81 -10.77 -17.70 7.83
C PHE A 81 -10.36 -16.29 8.29
N THR A 82 -9.48 -15.67 7.50
CA THR A 82 -9.12 -14.25 7.60
C THR A 82 -9.73 -13.49 6.43
N SER A 83 -10.28 -12.31 6.71
CA SER A 83 -10.90 -11.44 5.71
C SER A 83 -10.63 -9.98 6.04
N GLY A 84 -10.66 -9.13 5.02
CA GLY A 84 -10.38 -7.72 5.22
C GLY A 84 -9.85 -7.05 3.99
N ILE A 85 -9.37 -5.82 4.19
CA ILE A 85 -8.82 -4.93 3.21
C ILE A 85 -7.46 -4.46 3.70
N LEU A 86 -6.41 -4.81 2.95
CA LEU A 86 -5.04 -4.33 3.15
C LEU A 86 -4.75 -3.20 2.18
N ILE A 87 -4.39 -2.03 2.71
CA ILE A 87 -3.98 -0.88 1.91
C ILE A 87 -2.47 -0.73 1.99
N LEU A 88 -1.85 -0.66 0.82
CA LEU A 88 -0.41 -0.57 0.60
C LEU A 88 -0.11 0.68 -0.22
N LYS A 89 1.07 1.26 -0.02
CA LYS A 89 1.57 2.37 -0.84
C LYS A 89 3.05 2.20 -1.15
N GLY A 90 3.48 2.65 -2.32
CA GLY A 90 4.88 2.68 -2.70
C GLY A 90 5.12 3.50 -3.96
N ARG A 91 6.38 3.57 -4.41
CA ARG A 91 6.78 4.26 -5.65
C ARG A 91 7.16 3.23 -6.70
N VAL A 92 6.23 2.32 -6.97
CA VAL A 92 6.41 1.21 -7.92
C VAL A 92 5.50 1.44 -9.11
N GLU A 93 5.99 1.13 -10.29
CA GLU A 93 5.21 1.26 -11.51
C GLU A 93 3.98 0.34 -11.48
N ARG A 94 2.83 0.88 -11.88
CA ARG A 94 1.54 0.16 -11.93
C ARG A 94 1.64 -1.16 -12.70
N GLN A 95 2.37 -1.17 -13.80
CA GLN A 95 2.52 -2.34 -14.66
C GLN A 95 3.34 -3.44 -13.96
N SER A 96 4.43 -3.09 -13.28
CA SER A 96 5.21 -4.04 -12.48
C SER A 96 4.38 -4.68 -11.36
N LEU A 97 3.54 -3.88 -10.69
CA LEU A 97 2.62 -4.40 -9.66
C LEU A 97 1.58 -5.35 -10.26
N PHE A 98 1.00 -5.00 -11.41
CA PHE A 98 0.08 -5.88 -12.13
C PHE A 98 0.73 -7.22 -12.47
N ASP A 99 1.94 -7.20 -13.04
CA ASP A 99 2.65 -8.43 -13.43
C ASP A 99 3.03 -9.26 -12.20
N PHE A 100 3.44 -8.61 -11.11
CA PHE A 100 3.72 -9.27 -9.84
C PHE A 100 2.50 -10.03 -9.30
N PHE A 101 1.35 -9.36 -9.16
CA PHE A 101 0.15 -10.01 -8.63
C PHE A 101 -0.39 -11.06 -9.60
N ASN A 102 -0.39 -10.78 -10.91
CA ASN A 102 -0.84 -11.73 -11.91
C ASN A 102 -0.06 -13.05 -11.84
N ASN A 103 1.26 -12.97 -11.69
CA ASN A 103 2.12 -14.15 -11.67
C ASN A 103 2.07 -14.89 -10.33
N ASN A 104 2.17 -14.18 -9.20
CA ASN A 104 2.24 -14.84 -7.90
C ASN A 104 0.89 -15.41 -7.46
N MET A 105 -0.22 -14.72 -7.73
CA MET A 105 -1.55 -15.26 -7.42
C MET A 105 -1.80 -16.58 -8.17
N GLN A 106 -1.46 -16.66 -9.46
CA GLN A 106 -1.62 -17.89 -10.22
C GLN A 106 -0.69 -19.02 -9.72
N LYS A 107 0.55 -18.70 -9.33
CA LYS A 107 1.46 -19.68 -8.70
C LYS A 107 0.90 -20.25 -7.39
N ASP A 108 0.18 -19.42 -6.64
CA ASP A 108 -0.47 -19.80 -5.39
C ASP A 108 -1.88 -20.41 -5.61
N ASN A 109 -2.14 -20.92 -6.81
CA ASN A 109 -3.37 -21.60 -7.22
C ASN A 109 -4.64 -20.75 -7.17
N TRP A 110 -4.52 -19.43 -7.32
CA TRP A 110 -5.67 -18.57 -7.57
C TRP A 110 -6.04 -18.57 -9.05
N SER A 111 -7.32 -18.72 -9.35
CA SER A 111 -7.85 -18.59 -10.70
C SER A 111 -8.18 -17.13 -11.02
N ILE A 112 -7.80 -16.65 -12.20
CA ILE A 112 -8.19 -15.32 -12.67
C ILE A 112 -9.68 -15.33 -13.01
N VAL A 113 -10.46 -14.47 -12.37
CA VAL A 113 -11.88 -14.23 -12.69
C VAL A 113 -12.02 -13.05 -13.64
N SER A 114 -11.32 -11.94 -13.37
CA SER A 114 -11.40 -10.74 -14.19
C SER A 114 -10.17 -9.86 -14.03
N GLN A 115 -9.85 -9.10 -15.09
CA GLN A 115 -8.81 -8.09 -15.09
C GLN A 115 -9.31 -6.89 -15.89
N ILE A 116 -9.42 -5.74 -15.21
CA ILE A 116 -9.92 -4.50 -15.79
C ILE A 116 -8.82 -3.47 -15.68
N LYS A 117 -8.45 -2.86 -16.81
CA LYS A 117 -7.43 -1.81 -16.88
C LYS A 117 -8.08 -0.52 -17.35
N SER A 118 -7.87 0.57 -16.62
CA SER A 118 -8.24 1.92 -16.99
C SER A 118 -7.06 2.88 -16.80
N PRO A 119 -7.11 4.10 -17.36
CA PRO A 119 -6.13 5.13 -17.03
C PRO A 119 -6.08 5.34 -15.52
N GLY A 120 -4.90 5.17 -14.92
CA GLY A 120 -4.68 5.38 -13.49
C GLY A 120 -5.20 4.29 -12.55
N THR A 121 -5.93 3.27 -13.02
CA THR A 121 -6.47 2.21 -12.13
C THR A 121 -6.51 0.86 -12.82
N THR A 122 -6.15 -0.19 -12.08
CA THR A 122 -6.25 -1.59 -12.51
C THR A 122 -6.94 -2.39 -11.42
N ILE A 123 -7.94 -3.19 -11.79
CA ILE A 123 -8.66 -4.09 -10.88
C ILE A 123 -8.44 -5.52 -11.35
N MET A 124 -8.08 -6.41 -10.43
CA MET A 124 -7.85 -7.83 -10.68
C MET A 124 -8.66 -8.63 -9.68
N VAL A 125 -9.48 -9.55 -10.18
CA VAL A 125 -10.32 -10.43 -9.36
C VAL A 125 -9.82 -11.85 -9.51
N PHE A 126 -9.56 -12.49 -8.38
CA PHE A 126 -9.03 -13.83 -8.26
C PHE A 126 -9.92 -14.67 -7.37
N GLN A 127 -10.01 -15.97 -7.63
CA GLN A 127 -10.84 -16.89 -6.86
C GLN A 127 -10.12 -18.20 -6.55
N LYS A 128 -10.33 -18.68 -5.33
CA LYS A 128 -10.12 -20.05 -4.84
C LYS A 128 -11.48 -20.65 -4.46
N PRO A 129 -11.58 -21.98 -4.27
CA PRO A 129 -12.84 -22.62 -3.89
C PRO A 129 -13.52 -22.03 -2.65
N SER A 130 -12.73 -21.59 -1.66
CA SER A 130 -13.21 -21.08 -0.37
C SER A 130 -13.17 -19.56 -0.21
N ARG A 131 -12.51 -18.82 -1.12
CA ARG A 131 -12.26 -17.38 -0.96
C ARG A 131 -12.05 -16.65 -2.28
N THR A 132 -12.36 -15.37 -2.28
CA THR A 132 -12.18 -14.45 -3.39
C THR A 132 -11.26 -13.32 -2.95
N SER A 133 -10.37 -12.90 -3.85
CA SER A 133 -9.47 -11.77 -3.65
C SER A 133 -9.69 -10.74 -4.75
N VAL A 134 -9.81 -9.48 -4.36
CA VAL A 134 -9.88 -8.33 -5.27
C VAL A 134 -8.66 -7.46 -5.01
N ILE A 135 -7.88 -7.22 -6.04
CA ILE A 135 -6.68 -6.37 -5.98
C ILE A 135 -6.92 -5.16 -6.86
N THR A 136 -6.89 -3.97 -6.26
CA THR A 136 -7.02 -2.70 -6.96
C THR A 136 -5.72 -1.93 -6.86
N ILE A 137 -5.12 -1.59 -7.99
CA ILE A 137 -3.91 -0.79 -8.09
C ILE A 137 -4.31 0.59 -8.62
N ARG A 138 -4.03 1.66 -7.86
CA ARG A 138 -4.30 3.04 -8.22
C ARG A 138 -3.00 3.82 -8.29
N ASP A 139 -2.76 4.46 -9.42
CA ASP A 139 -1.58 5.28 -9.63
C ASP A 139 -1.95 6.76 -9.42
N GLU A 140 -1.38 7.35 -8.38
CA GLU A 140 -1.57 8.76 -8.04
C GLU A 140 -0.28 9.55 -8.29
N GLN A 141 -0.33 10.88 -8.13
CA GLN A 141 0.75 11.78 -8.52
C GLN A 141 2.12 11.49 -7.88
N PHE A 142 2.14 10.91 -6.67
CA PHE A 142 3.37 10.67 -5.91
C PHE A 142 3.59 9.22 -5.49
N TYR A 143 2.53 8.42 -5.48
CA TYR A 143 2.51 7.06 -4.96
C TYR A 143 1.54 6.21 -5.76
N THR A 144 1.86 4.94 -5.85
CA THR A 144 0.93 3.90 -6.28
C THR A 144 0.36 3.24 -5.04
N TYR A 145 -0.96 3.18 -4.96
CA TYR A 145 -1.69 2.51 -3.90
C TYR A 145 -2.16 1.14 -4.39
N VAL A 146 -2.04 0.14 -3.53
CA VAL A 146 -2.61 -1.19 -3.77
C VAL A 146 -3.59 -1.49 -2.64
N GLU A 147 -4.79 -1.87 -3.01
CA GLU A 147 -5.82 -2.36 -2.13
C GLU A 147 -6.01 -3.84 -2.39
N VAL A 148 -5.80 -4.67 -1.38
CA VAL A 148 -6.00 -6.12 -1.42
C VAL A 148 -7.16 -6.46 -0.50
N GLY A 149 -8.30 -6.77 -1.08
CA GLY A 149 -9.49 -7.24 -0.37
C GLY A 149 -9.59 -8.76 -0.47
N VAL A 150 -9.77 -9.45 0.65
CA VAL A 150 -10.00 -10.91 0.69
C VAL A 150 -11.26 -11.20 1.50
N ALA A 151 -12.13 -12.04 0.97
CA ALA A 151 -13.35 -12.49 1.62
C ALA A 151 -13.62 -13.98 1.33
N PRO A 152 -14.29 -14.71 2.25
CA PRO A 152 -14.75 -16.06 1.96
C PRO A 152 -15.75 -16.04 0.80
N THR A 153 -15.70 -17.07 -0.03
CA THR A 153 -16.69 -17.28 -1.07
C THR A 153 -17.77 -18.18 -0.50
N ILE A 154 -18.99 -17.67 -0.35
CA ILE A 154 -20.16 -18.50 -0.09
C ILE A 154 -20.56 -19.23 -1.38
N THR A 155 -19.84 -20.31 -1.68
CA THR A 155 -20.33 -21.29 -2.66
C THR A 155 -21.57 -21.91 -2.04
N GLY A 156 -22.75 -21.70 -2.64
CA GLY A 156 -24.07 -21.90 -2.04
C GLY A 156 -24.44 -23.33 -1.63
N GLU A 157 -23.74 -23.89 -0.65
CA GLU A 157 -24.12 -25.11 0.09
C GLU A 157 -23.80 -25.06 1.60
N SER A 158 -23.38 -23.90 2.14
CA SER A 158 -23.37 -23.69 3.59
C SER A 158 -24.32 -22.55 3.93
N GLY A 159 -25.49 -22.93 4.45
CA GLY A 159 -26.53 -22.01 4.83
C GLY A 159 -26.02 -20.95 5.79
N PHE A 160 -26.22 -19.68 5.43
CA PHE A 160 -26.43 -18.65 6.42
C PHE A 160 -27.64 -19.12 7.26
N SER A 161 -27.36 -19.64 8.46
CA SER A 161 -28.39 -19.69 9.48
C SER A 161 -28.67 -18.25 9.85
N GLU A 162 -29.80 -17.77 9.36
CA GLU A 162 -30.48 -16.57 9.82
C GLU A 162 -30.72 -16.73 11.33
N SER A 163 -29.74 -16.30 12.12
CA SER A 163 -29.84 -16.26 13.57
C SER A 163 -30.29 -14.87 13.96
N GLY A 164 -31.60 -14.76 14.15
CA GLY A 164 -32.28 -13.86 15.08
C GLY A 164 -31.85 -12.39 15.05
N LEU A 165 -32.53 -11.60 14.24
CA LEU A 165 -32.84 -10.23 14.65
C LEU A 165 -34.21 -10.22 15.32
N VAL A 166 -34.15 -9.69 16.54
CA VAL A 166 -35.20 -9.53 17.53
C VAL A 166 -36.30 -8.60 17.01
N GLU A 167 -37.55 -9.05 17.06
CA GLU A 167 -38.68 -8.23 17.52
C GLU A 167 -39.72 -9.13 18.22
#